data_AF-A0A6N7CLM9-F1
#
_entry.id   AF-A0A6N7CLM9-F1
#
_cell.length_a   1.000
_cell.length_b   1.000
_cell.length_c   1.000
_cell.angle_alpha   90.00
_cell.angle_beta   90.00
_cell.angle_gamma   90.00
#
_symmetry.space_group_name_H-M   'P 1'
#
loop_
_entity.id
_entity.type
_entity.pdbx_description
1 polymer ?
#
loop_
_entity_poly.entity_id
_entity_poly.type
_entity_poly.pdbx_seq_one_letter_code
_entity_poly.pdbx_strand_id
1 'polypeptide(L)' 'MAAVGIEVPERTNVCAIVGLLCALTGLFVPALVFGAIGYVETGGREHETGSGLAVAALILGAVELIVVVLTAVIVLVTMH' A
#
# COMPACT_ATOMS: atom_id res chain seq x y z
N MET A 1 13.36 12.26 39.96
CA MET A 1 14.25 12.30 38.77
C MET A 1 13.34 12.21 37.56
N ALA A 2 12.92 13.34 37.01
CA ALA A 2 12.02 13.38 35.87
C ALA A 2 12.85 13.19 34.60
N ALA A 3 12.77 12.01 33.98
CA ALA A 3 13.25 11.83 32.63
C ALA A 3 12.33 12.64 31.71
N VAL A 4 12.84 13.72 31.12
CA VAL A 4 12.21 14.36 29.96
C VAL A 4 12.33 13.35 28.81
N GLY A 5 11.36 12.44 28.73
CA GLY A 5 11.20 11.57 27.58
C GLY A 5 10.82 12.46 26.41
N ILE A 6 11.69 12.59 25.42
CA ILE A 6 11.32 13.17 24.14
C ILE A 6 10.39 12.15 23.49
N GLU A 7 9.09 12.34 23.62
CA GLU A 7 8.09 11.60 22.86
C GLU A 7 8.35 11.90 21.38
N VAL A 8 8.87 10.92 20.63
CA VAL A 8 9.04 11.06 19.19
C VAL A 8 7.63 11.03 18.58
N PRO A 9 7.20 12.06 17.82
CA PRO A 9 5.85 12.11 17.28
C PRO A 9 5.58 10.90 16.38
N GLU A 10 4.44 10.23 16.59
CA GLU A 10 3.98 9.21 15.65
C GLU A 10 3.81 9.81 14.26
N ARG A 11 4.39 9.13 13.26
CA ARG A 11 4.34 9.58 11.86
C ARG A 11 3.61 8.55 11.01
N THR A 12 2.60 8.99 10.25
CA THR A 12 2.01 8.14 9.22
C THR A 12 3.02 7.90 8.11
N ASN A 13 3.23 6.63 7.77
CA ASN A 13 4.17 6.23 6.76
C ASN A 13 3.75 6.78 5.38
N VAL A 14 4.66 7.49 4.71
CA VAL A 14 4.40 8.13 3.41
C VAL A 14 4.21 7.09 2.31
N CYS A 15 4.93 5.98 2.35
CA CYS A 15 4.76 4.87 1.40
C CYS A 15 3.35 4.27 1.52
N ALA A 16 2.81 4.15 2.73
CA ALA A 16 1.43 3.68 2.93
C ALA A 16 0.39 4.63 2.31
N ILE A 17 0.59 5.95 2.44
CA ILE A 17 -0.28 6.97 1.82
C ILE A 17 -0.15 6.94 0.29
N VAL A 18 1.07 6.97 -0.22
CA VAL A 18 1.35 6.96 -1.68
C VAL A 18 0.84 5.67 -2.31
N GLY A 19 1.04 4.52 -1.67
CA GLY A 19 0.52 3.24 -2.13
C GLY A 19 -1.00 3.25 -2.25
N LEU A 20 -1.71 3.81 -1.25
CA LEU A 20 -3.16 3.91 -1.31
C LEU A 20 -3.61 4.84 -2.45
N LEU A 21 -2.95 5.99 -2.64
CA LEU A 21 -3.26 6.89 -3.75
C LEU A 21 -3.02 6.24 -5.12
N CYS A 22 -1.95 5.47 -5.27
CA CYS A 22 -1.71 4.68 -6.48
C CYS A 22 -2.84 3.67 -6.71
N ALA A 23 -3.29 2.97 -5.66
CA ALA A 23 -4.37 1.99 -5.75
C ALA A 23 -5.73 2.64 -6.07
N LEU A 24 -5.96 3.87 -5.64
CA LEU A 24 -7.20 4.60 -5.95
C LEU A 24 -7.21 5.17 -7.39
N THR A 25 -6.03 5.27 -8.01
CA THR A 25 -5.86 5.85 -9.36
C THR A 25 -5.64 4.80 -10.45
N GLY A 26 -5.73 3.50 -10.14
CA GLY A 26 -5.52 2.44 -11.13
C GLY A 26 -4.06 2.05 -11.34
N LEU A 27 -3.12 2.61 -10.57
CA LEU A 27 -1.70 2.32 -10.69
C LEU A 27 -1.35 1.12 -9.81
N PHE A 28 -1.83 -0.06 -10.20
CA PHE A 28 -1.72 -1.29 -9.40
C PHE A 28 -0.28 -1.72 -9.09
N VAL A 29 0.68 -1.53 -10.00
CA VAL A 29 2.09 -1.89 -9.74
C VAL A 29 2.71 -1.04 -8.64
N PRO A 30 2.74 0.31 -8.73
CA PRO A 30 3.28 1.12 -7.65
C PRO A 30 2.43 1.01 -6.36
N ALA A 31 1.12 0.78 -6.46
CA ALA A 31 0.27 0.50 -5.30
C ALA A 31 0.79 -0.71 -4.49
N LEU A 32 1.09 -1.81 -5.19
CA LEU A 32 1.63 -3.02 -4.57
C LEU A 32 3.02 -2.79 -3.97
N VAL A 33 3.90 -2.08 -4.69
CA VAL A 33 5.28 -1.80 -4.24
C VAL A 33 5.28 -0.89 -3.00
N PHE A 34 4.61 0.26 -3.06
CA PHE A 34 4.58 1.20 -1.94
C PHE A 34 3.75 0.68 -0.76
N GLY A 35 2.68 -0.08 -1.03
CA GLY A 35 1.92 -0.79 0.01
C GLY A 35 2.77 -1.82 0.75
N ALA A 36 3.58 -2.61 0.04
CA ALA A 36 4.47 -3.59 0.68
C ALA A 36 5.55 -2.91 1.53
N ILE A 37 6.19 -1.86 1.00
CA ILE A 37 7.19 -1.09 1.72
C ILE A 37 6.57 -0.46 2.97
N GLY A 38 5.44 0.23 2.82
CA GLY A 38 4.74 0.86 3.95
C GLY A 38 4.27 -0.15 5.00
N TYR A 39 3.89 -1.36 4.60
CA TYR A 39 3.51 -2.43 5.53
C TYR A 39 4.72 -2.91 6.36
N VAL A 40 5.87 -3.12 5.71
CA VAL A 40 7.10 -3.54 6.40
C VAL A 40 7.60 -2.43 7.32
N GLU A 41 7.59 -1.18 6.87
CA GLU A 41 8.06 -0.04 7.65
C GLU A 41 7.19 0.22 8.89
N THR A 42 5.86 0.11 8.76
CA THR A 42 4.92 0.26 9.88
C THR A 42 4.93 -0.91 10.87
N GLY A 43 5.38 -2.10 10.45
CA GLY A 43 5.60 -3.24 11.36
C GLY A 43 6.96 -3.24 12.04
N GLY A 44 7.97 -2.58 11.45
CA GLY A 44 9.36 -2.60 11.92
C GLY A 44 9.79 -1.38 12.73
N ARG A 45 8.98 -0.33 12.83
CA ARG A 45 9.36 0.95 13.48
C ARG A 45 8.31 1.38 14.49
N GLU A 46 8.72 1.51 15.76
CA GLU A 46 7.81 1.82 16.89
C GLU A 46 7.07 3.16 16.79
N HIS A 47 7.53 4.07 15.92
CA HIS A 47 6.97 5.42 15.78
C HIS A 47 6.32 5.64 14.40
N GLU A 48 6.17 4.59 13.59
CA GLU A 48 5.50 4.68 12.29
C GLU A 48 4.14 3.99 12.30
N THR A 49 3.11 4.74 11.92
CA THR A 49 1.72 4.26 11.84
C THR A 49 1.24 4.23 10.39
N GLY A 50 0.08 3.63 10.14
CA GLY A 50 -0.51 3.53 8.80
C GLY A 50 -0.49 2.13 8.17
N SER A 51 -0.33 1.08 8.98
CA SER A 51 -0.40 -0.32 8.51
C SER A 51 -1.73 -0.62 7.80
N GLY A 52 -2.85 -0.08 8.28
CA GLY A 52 -4.15 -0.20 7.63
C GLY A 52 -4.19 0.42 6.22
N LEU A 53 -3.52 1.55 6.02
CA LEU A 53 -3.40 2.20 4.69
C LEU A 53 -2.56 1.35 3.75
N ALA A 54 -1.44 0.82 4.25
CA ALA A 54 -0.56 -0.07 3.49
C ALA A 54 -1.27 -1.35 3.06
N VAL A 55 -2.03 -1.98 3.97
CA VAL A 55 -2.84 -3.17 3.66
C VAL A 55 -3.95 -2.84 2.66
N ALA A 56 -4.64 -1.71 2.82
CA ALA A 56 -5.65 -1.27 1.86
C ALA A 56 -5.06 -1.08 0.45
N ALA A 57 -3.89 -0.45 0.35
CA ALA A 57 -3.15 -0.29 -0.91
C ALA A 57 -2.82 -1.64 -1.56
N LEU A 58 -2.35 -2.60 -0.77
CA LEU A 58 -2.02 -3.95 -1.24
C LEU A 58 -3.25 -4.70 -1.75
N ILE A 59 -4.36 -4.67 -1.00
CA ILE A 59 -5.60 -5.35 -1.38
C ILE A 59 -6.17 -4.75 -2.65
N LEU A 60 -6.30 -3.42 -2.72
CA LEU A 60 -6.83 -2.73 -3.89
C LEU A 60 -5.94 -2.97 -5.12
N GLY A 61 -4.63 -2.80 -5.00
CA GLY A 61 -3.70 -3.06 -6.11
C GLY A 61 -3.75 -4.52 -6.60
N ALA A 62 -3.93 -5.48 -5.70
CA ALA A 62 -4.08 -6.89 -6.08
C ALA A 62 -5.41 -7.14 -6.83
N VAL A 63 -6.51 -6.56 -6.35
CA VAL A 63 -7.81 -6.64 -7.02
C VAL A 63 -7.74 -6.04 -8.42
N GLU A 64 -7.15 -4.86 -8.57
CA GLU A 64 -6.97 -4.20 -9.86
C GLU A 64 -6.14 -5.07 -10.82
N LEU A 65 -5.02 -5.63 -10.35
CA LEU A 65 -4.20 -6.53 -11.15
C LEU A 65 -4.99 -7.75 -11.62
N ILE A 66 -5.76 -8.38 -10.72
CA ILE A 66 -6.61 -9.53 -11.05
C ILE A 66 -7.62 -9.15 -12.14
N VAL A 67 -8.31 -8.02 -11.98
CA VAL A 67 -9.29 -7.54 -12.96
C VAL A 67 -8.63 -7.30 -14.32
N VAL A 68 -7.49 -6.61 -14.36
CA VAL A 68 -6.74 -6.34 -15.61
C VAL A 68 -6.34 -7.65 -16.30
N VAL A 69 -5.80 -8.61 -15.54
CA VAL A 69 -5.40 -9.91 -16.09
C VAL A 69 -6.60 -10.68 -16.63
N LEU A 70 -7.71 -10.75 -15.89
CA LEU A 70 -8.92 -11.44 -16.34
C LEU A 70 -9.50 -10.78 -17.59
N THR A 71 -9.60 -9.45 -17.63
CA THR A 71 -10.05 -8.73 -18.82
C THR A 71 -9.15 -8.99 -20.01
N ALA A 72 -7.82 -8.96 -19.85
CA ALA A 72 -6.87 -9.24 -20.92
C ALA A 72 -7.03 -10.67 -21.46
N VAL A 73 -7.20 -11.66 -20.58
CA VAL A 73 -7.43 -13.06 -20.95
C VAL A 73 -8.76 -13.22 -21.71
N ILE A 74 -9.84 -12.63 -21.21
CA ILE A 74 -11.16 -12.69 -21.86
C ILE A 74 -11.07 -12.06 -23.26
N VAL A 75 -10.50 -10.86 -23.36
CA VAL A 75 -10.33 -10.18 -24.65
C VAL A 75 -9.52 -11.05 -25.61
N LEU A 76 -8.38 -11.58 -25.17
CA LEU A 76 -7.55 -12.46 -25.99
C LEU A 76 -8.33 -13.67 -26.49
N VAL A 77 -9.09 -14.35 -25.62
CA VAL A 77 -9.89 -15.53 -25.99
C VAL A 77 -11.03 -15.16 -26.94
N THR A 78 -11.69 -14.01 -26.77
CA THR A 78 -12.81 -13.60 -27.64
C THR A 78 -12.38 -13.09 -29.01
N MET A 79 -11.13 -12.63 -29.15
CA MET A 79 -10.59 -12.08 -30.40
C MET A 79 -9.88 -13.14 -31.25
N HIS A 80 -9.74 -14.36 -30.73
CA HIS A 80 -9.23 -15.55 -31.41
C HIS A 80 -10.36 -16.50 -31.77
#